data_AF-A0A8T0KW69-F1
#
_entry.id   AF-A0A8T0KW69-F1
#
_cell.length_a   1.000
_cell.length_b   1.000
_cell.length_c   1.000
_cell.angle_alpha   90.00
_cell.angle_beta   90.00
_cell.angle_gamma   90.00
#
_symmetry.space_group_name_H-M   'P 1'
#
loop_
_entity.id
_entity.type
_entity.pdbx_description
1 polymer ?
#
loop_
_entity_poly.entity_id
_entity_poly.type
_entity_poly.pdbx_seq_one_letter_code
_entity_poly.pdbx_strand_id
1 'polypeptide(L)'
;MARNVHRCKYRIGRGYHTNDDGTADEKYWEEITDEQGETSTGKTSTRQPYRIELVGAVCDSYIAIVRAIRRVVVTGRAVRVSAQLKSHQNFARAFPDYCELVDNARLYFTNAIDHPPKLIGWKDGGEDLLVHPQHFKCMERIANLNVEANCIYNLYKESNIIMEPGSIWQEMILAPSRIEDQKELKEAIEKSENHECLLSEE
;
A
#
# COMPACT_ATOMS: atom_id res chain seq x y z
N MET A 1 3.16 22.25 4.61
CA MET A 1 2.34 22.04 5.82
C MET A 1 3.04 21.15 6.86
N ALA A 2 3.35 19.88 6.57
CA ALA A 2 3.86 18.92 7.56
C ALA A 2 5.06 19.44 8.38
N ARG A 3 6.06 20.04 7.71
CA ARG A 3 7.23 20.64 8.38
C ARG A 3 6.91 21.92 9.17
N ASN A 4 5.82 22.62 8.87
CA ASN A 4 5.51 23.94 9.46
C ASN A 4 4.41 23.88 10.54
N VAL A 5 3.80 22.71 10.78
CA VAL A 5 2.67 22.56 11.74
C VAL A 5 3.06 22.86 13.20
N HIS A 6 4.36 22.76 13.52
CA HIS A 6 4.89 23.12 14.83
C HIS A 6 5.03 24.64 15.02
N ARG A 7 4.97 25.41 13.93
CA ARG A 7 5.06 26.89 13.91
C ARG A 7 3.72 27.55 13.64
N CYS A 8 2.89 26.94 12.81
CA CYS A 8 1.64 27.54 12.31
C CYS A 8 0.43 26.64 12.58
N LYS A 9 -0.72 27.26 12.85
CA LYS A 9 -2.00 26.56 12.92
C LYS A 9 -2.61 26.47 11.52
N TYR A 10 -3.26 25.36 11.22
CA TYR A 10 -3.95 25.13 9.95
C TYR A 10 -5.41 24.76 10.19
N ARG A 11 -6.28 25.15 9.26
CA ARG A 11 -7.66 24.66 9.14
C ARG A 11 -7.83 23.90 7.84
N ILE A 12 -8.88 23.10 7.76
CA ILE A 12 -9.29 22.45 6.52
C ILE A 12 -9.66 23.54 5.50
N GLY A 13 -8.99 23.51 4.35
CA GLY A 13 -9.29 24.36 3.19
C GLY A 13 -10.44 23.80 2.35
N ARG A 14 -10.70 24.41 1.20
CA ARG A 14 -11.76 23.97 0.27
C ARG A 14 -11.58 22.54 -0.27
N GLY A 15 -10.38 21.97 -0.16
CA GLY A 15 -10.05 20.67 -0.76
C GLY A 15 -9.91 20.78 -2.27
N TYR A 16 -10.31 19.74 -2.99
CA TYR A 16 -10.35 19.74 -4.45
C TYR A 16 -11.57 20.54 -4.94
N HIS A 17 -11.34 21.57 -5.73
CA HIS A 17 -12.37 22.43 -6.28
C HIS A 17 -12.12 22.70 -7.76
N THR A 18 -13.12 22.46 -8.61
CA THR A 18 -13.07 22.84 -10.02
C THR A 18 -13.70 24.22 -10.17
N ASN A 19 -12.93 25.16 -10.72
CA ASN A 19 -13.37 26.51 -11.02
C ASN A 19 -14.26 26.52 -12.29
N ASP A 20 -15.01 27.60 -12.49
CA ASP A 20 -15.95 27.76 -13.61
C ASP A 20 -15.24 27.75 -14.99
N ASP A 21 -13.94 28.05 -15.02
CA ASP A 21 -13.10 28.00 -16.22
C ASP A 21 -12.55 26.59 -16.53
N GLY A 22 -12.94 25.58 -15.73
CA GLY A 22 -12.48 24.20 -15.87
C GLY A 22 -11.12 23.91 -15.24
N THR A 23 -10.46 24.90 -14.62
CA THR A 23 -9.22 24.68 -13.86
C THR A 23 -9.52 24.01 -12.52
N ALA A 24 -8.65 23.11 -12.07
CA ALA A 24 -8.75 22.47 -10.76
C ALA A 24 -7.76 23.14 -9.80
N ASP A 25 -8.28 23.65 -8.67
CA ASP A 25 -7.48 24.09 -7.54
C ASP A 25 -7.61 23.07 -6.40
N GLU A 26 -6.49 22.70 -5.78
CA GLU A 26 -6.43 21.68 -4.75
C GLU A 26 -5.73 22.23 -3.51
N LYS A 27 -6.55 22.66 -2.53
CA LYS A 27 -6.05 23.27 -1.29
C LYS A 27 -6.75 22.68 -0.07
N TYR A 28 -6.18 21.61 0.47
CA TYR A 28 -6.72 20.91 1.65
C TYR A 28 -6.46 21.61 2.99
N TRP A 29 -5.44 22.46 3.06
CA TRP A 29 -5.03 23.10 4.30
C TRP A 29 -4.75 24.58 4.08
N GLU A 30 -5.33 25.42 4.93
CA GLU A 30 -5.12 26.86 4.96
C GLU A 30 -4.50 27.26 6.29
N GLU A 31 -3.47 28.09 6.24
CA GLU A 31 -2.87 28.65 7.45
C GLU A 31 -3.84 29.62 8.12
N ILE A 32 -3.95 29.53 9.44
CA ILE A 32 -4.77 30.45 10.24
C ILE A 32 -3.87 31.61 10.68
N THR A 33 -4.18 32.81 10.20
CA THR A 33 -3.62 34.07 10.72
C THR A 33 -4.47 34.53 11.91
N ASP A 34 -3.85 34.90 13.03
CA ASP A 34 -4.59 35.43 14.19
C ASP A 34 -5.14 36.85 13.88
N GLU A 35 -6.11 37.35 14.65
CA GLU A 35 -6.88 38.58 14.40
C GLU A 35 -6.04 39.88 14.26
N GLN A 36 -4.76 39.86 14.63
CA GLN A 36 -3.82 40.98 14.43
C GLN A 36 -3.03 40.93 13.11
N GLY A 37 -3.28 39.94 12.24
CA GLY A 37 -2.52 39.78 10.99
C GLY A 37 -1.08 39.27 11.19
N GLU A 38 -0.69 38.98 12.43
CA GLU A 38 0.56 38.28 12.72
C GLU A 38 0.37 36.78 12.44
N THR A 39 1.24 36.23 11.59
CA THR A 39 1.40 34.78 11.53
C THR A 39 1.82 34.30 12.92
N SER A 40 1.39 33.11 13.33
CA SER A 40 1.71 32.52 14.64
C SER A 40 3.22 32.30 14.88
N THR A 41 4.07 32.72 13.93
CA THR A 41 5.52 32.73 13.94
C THR A 41 6.14 33.66 15.00
N GLY A 42 5.42 34.68 15.49
CA GLY A 42 5.96 35.69 16.40
C GLY A 42 6.02 35.30 17.89
N LYS A 43 5.11 34.46 18.37
CA LYS A 43 5.19 33.87 19.72
C LYS A 43 5.90 32.55 19.61
N THR A 44 7.15 32.51 20.05
CA THR A 44 7.98 31.31 20.25
C THR A 44 7.11 30.12 20.63
N SER A 45 6.80 29.28 19.64
CA SER A 45 6.04 28.06 19.84
C SER A 45 6.83 27.20 20.82
N THR A 46 6.27 26.94 22.01
CA THR A 46 6.88 26.04 23.00
C THR A 46 6.86 24.58 22.54
N ARG A 47 6.31 24.28 21.36
CA ARG A 47 6.27 22.94 20.81
C ARG A 47 7.63 22.56 20.27
N GLN A 48 8.15 21.45 20.78
CA GLN A 48 9.36 20.84 20.23
C GLN A 48 9.15 20.52 18.74
N PRO A 49 10.20 20.66 17.91
CA PRO A 49 10.14 20.25 16.52
C PRO A 49 9.85 18.75 16.44
N TYR A 50 8.94 18.36 15.55
CA TYR A 50 8.66 16.95 15.28
C TYR A 50 9.68 16.39 14.29
N ARG A 51 10.07 15.13 14.51
CA ARG A 51 10.66 14.30 13.46
C ARG A 51 9.54 13.58 12.72
N ILE A 52 9.54 13.68 11.40
CA ILE A 52 8.56 13.05 10.52
C ILE A 52 9.19 11.79 9.94
N GLU A 53 8.62 10.64 10.27
CA GLU A 53 9.04 9.33 9.75
C GLU A 53 7.96 8.75 8.85
N LEU A 54 8.33 8.40 7.62
CA LEU A 54 7.47 7.70 6.68
C LEU A 54 7.79 6.20 6.70
N VAL A 55 6.79 5.38 7.02
CA VAL A 55 6.90 3.92 6.91
C VAL A 55 5.93 3.43 5.85
N GLY A 56 6.47 3.11 4.67
CA GLY A 56 5.75 2.50 3.57
C GLY A 56 5.78 0.97 3.67
N ALA A 57 4.65 0.34 3.37
CA ALA A 57 4.56 -1.10 3.18
C ALA A 57 3.93 -1.38 1.81
N VAL A 58 4.60 -2.21 1.01
CA VAL A 58 4.19 -2.54 -0.34
C VAL A 58 4.26 -4.05 -0.57
N CYS A 59 3.42 -4.55 -1.46
CA CYS A 59 3.48 -5.91 -1.99
C CYS A 59 3.04 -5.88 -3.45
N ASP A 60 3.28 -6.97 -4.16
CA ASP A 60 2.70 -7.16 -5.49
C ASP A 60 1.18 -7.02 -5.44
N SER A 61 0.62 -6.31 -6.43
CA SER A 61 -0.79 -5.96 -6.44
C SER A 61 -1.72 -7.17 -6.45
N TYR A 62 -1.32 -8.28 -7.08
CA TYR A 62 -2.13 -9.50 -7.05
C TYR A 62 -2.20 -10.12 -5.64
N ILE A 63 -1.10 -10.08 -4.88
CA ILE A 63 -1.07 -10.54 -3.47
C ILE A 63 -2.00 -9.67 -2.64
N ALA A 64 -1.98 -8.35 -2.86
CA ALA A 64 -2.87 -7.41 -2.19
C ALA A 64 -4.36 -7.70 -2.49
N ILE A 65 -4.69 -8.05 -3.73
CA ILE A 65 -6.05 -8.44 -4.14
C ILE A 65 -6.46 -9.76 -3.48
N VAL A 66 -5.60 -10.79 -3.50
CA VAL A 66 -5.87 -12.07 -2.84
C VAL A 66 -6.12 -11.87 -1.34
N ARG A 67 -5.29 -11.05 -0.68
CA ARG A 67 -5.48 -10.67 0.73
C ARG A 67 -6.79 -9.93 0.96
N ALA A 68 -7.18 -9.02 0.06
CA ALA A 68 -8.45 -8.31 0.13
C ALA A 68 -9.65 -9.26 -0.01
N ILE A 69 -9.62 -10.20 -0.96
CA ILE A 69 -10.65 -11.22 -1.14
C ILE A 69 -10.74 -12.11 0.11
N ARG A 70 -9.61 -12.61 0.62
CA ARG A 70 -9.58 -13.39 1.87
C ARG A 70 -10.19 -12.60 3.03
N ARG A 71 -9.88 -11.31 3.15
CA ARG A 71 -10.47 -10.45 4.18
C ARG A 71 -11.99 -10.28 4.01
N VAL A 72 -12.50 -10.23 2.78
CA VAL A 72 -13.96 -10.21 2.52
C VAL A 72 -14.60 -11.49 3.04
N VAL A 73 -14.02 -12.65 2.72
CA VAL A 73 -14.55 -13.94 3.19
C VAL A 73 -14.57 -14.02 4.72
N VAL A 74 -13.49 -13.59 5.37
CA VAL A 74 -13.35 -13.71 6.83
C VAL A 74 -14.13 -12.63 7.60
N THR A 75 -14.15 -11.40 7.11
CA THR A 75 -14.64 -10.23 7.88
C THR A 75 -15.80 -9.48 7.25
N GLY A 76 -16.17 -9.81 6.01
CA GLY A 76 -17.16 -9.08 5.20
C GLY A 76 -16.68 -7.74 4.62
N ARG A 77 -15.46 -7.27 4.93
CA ARG A 77 -14.97 -5.92 4.56
C ARG A 77 -14.26 -5.88 3.21
N ALA A 78 -14.99 -5.44 2.18
CA ALA A 78 -14.51 -5.33 0.81
C ALA A 78 -13.78 -4.02 0.48
N VAL A 79 -12.86 -4.11 -0.48
CA VAL A 79 -12.27 -2.97 -1.18
C VAL A 79 -12.45 -3.22 -2.67
N ARG A 80 -12.88 -2.20 -3.41
CA ARG A 80 -13.01 -2.29 -4.87
C ARG A 80 -11.62 -2.48 -5.49
N VAL A 81 -11.47 -3.49 -6.34
CA VAL A 81 -10.19 -3.84 -6.98
C VAL A 81 -9.58 -2.64 -7.72
N SER A 82 -10.38 -1.92 -8.51
CA SER A 82 -9.90 -0.74 -9.25
C SER A 82 -9.38 0.37 -8.31
N ALA A 83 -10.04 0.61 -7.17
CA ALA A 83 -9.58 1.57 -6.16
C ALA A 83 -8.27 1.10 -5.50
N GLN A 84 -8.14 -0.20 -5.22
CA GLN A 84 -6.93 -0.79 -4.69
C GLN A 84 -5.75 -0.67 -5.66
N LEU A 85 -5.96 -0.97 -6.95
CA LEU A 85 -4.94 -0.83 -8.00
C LEU A 85 -4.51 0.61 -8.19
N LYS A 86 -5.45 1.56 -8.22
CA LYS A 86 -5.16 3.01 -8.27
C LYS A 86 -4.35 3.46 -7.07
N SER A 87 -4.71 3.02 -5.87
CA SER A 87 -3.97 3.34 -4.65
C SER A 87 -2.53 2.81 -4.69
N HIS A 88 -2.34 1.56 -5.09
CA HIS A 88 -1.00 0.96 -5.27
C HIS A 88 -0.16 1.75 -6.28
N GLN A 89 -0.72 2.04 -7.46
CA GLN A 89 -0.03 2.79 -8.51
C GLN A 89 0.36 4.20 -8.06
N ASN A 90 -0.59 4.93 -7.46
CA ASN A 90 -0.35 6.30 -7.00
C ASN A 90 0.69 6.34 -5.89
N PHE A 91 0.62 5.41 -4.94
CA PHE A 91 1.63 5.29 -3.88
C PHE A 91 3.01 5.04 -4.46
N ALA A 92 3.14 4.09 -5.39
CA ALA A 92 4.44 3.78 -5.99
C ALA A 92 5.04 4.96 -6.78
N ARG A 93 4.21 5.75 -7.46
CA ARG A 93 4.65 6.95 -8.18
C ARG A 93 5.06 8.10 -7.26
N ALA A 94 4.30 8.33 -6.19
CA ALA A 94 4.50 9.48 -5.29
C ALA A 94 5.50 9.20 -4.16
N PHE A 95 5.87 7.94 -3.92
CA PHE A 95 6.77 7.57 -2.81
C PHE A 95 8.10 8.33 -2.82
N PRO A 96 8.81 8.52 -3.96
CA PRO A 96 10.02 9.32 -4.01
C PRO A 96 9.79 10.76 -3.53
N ASP A 97 8.74 11.42 -4.03
CA ASP A 97 8.38 12.79 -3.65
C ASP A 97 8.08 12.89 -2.15
N TYR A 98 7.41 11.90 -1.57
CA TYR A 98 7.16 11.85 -0.13
C TYR A 98 8.46 11.74 0.68
N CYS A 99 9.48 11.05 0.17
CA CYS A 99 10.77 10.93 0.84
C CYS A 99 11.47 12.29 0.98
N GLU A 100 11.27 13.23 0.04
CA GLU A 100 11.81 14.59 0.13
C GLU A 100 11.16 15.43 1.24
N LEU A 101 9.92 15.09 1.61
CA LEU A 101 9.11 15.84 2.57
C LEU A 101 9.31 15.40 4.03
N VAL A 102 9.93 14.25 4.26
CA VAL A 102 10.12 13.65 5.59
C VAL A 102 11.59 13.63 6.00
N ASP A 103 11.84 13.40 7.30
CA ASP A 103 13.19 13.29 7.83
C ASP A 103 13.75 11.89 7.58
N ASN A 104 12.96 10.85 7.87
CA ASN A 104 13.33 9.47 7.61
C ASN A 104 12.24 8.78 6.80
N ALA A 105 12.63 7.87 5.91
CA ALA A 105 11.71 7.00 5.19
C ALA A 105 12.18 5.54 5.24
N ARG A 106 11.24 4.61 5.37
CA ARG A 106 11.48 3.17 5.25
C ARG A 106 10.42 2.56 4.37
N LEU A 107 10.82 1.74 3.41
CA LEU A 107 9.92 1.01 2.52
C LEU A 107 10.12 -0.48 2.71
N TYR A 108 9.05 -1.16 3.13
CA TYR A 108 9.05 -2.60 3.35
C TYR A 108 8.25 -3.35 2.30
N PHE A 109 8.80 -4.46 1.82
CA PHE A 109 8.18 -5.39 0.91
C PHE A 109 7.59 -6.59 1.67
N THR A 110 6.31 -6.86 1.44
CA THR A 110 5.48 -7.77 2.26
C THR A 110 4.92 -8.95 1.47
N ASN A 111 5.62 -9.42 0.45
CA ASN A 111 5.15 -10.56 -0.37
C ASN A 111 5.23 -11.91 0.35
N ALA A 112 6.24 -12.10 1.19
CA ALA A 112 6.44 -13.36 1.86
C ALA A 112 5.28 -13.63 2.84
N ILE A 113 4.78 -14.86 2.82
CA ILE A 113 3.80 -15.38 3.78
C ILE A 113 4.61 -15.87 4.99
N ASP A 114 4.16 -15.53 6.20
CA ASP A 114 4.77 -15.94 7.48
C ASP A 114 6.25 -15.55 7.70
N HIS A 115 6.73 -14.56 6.95
CA HIS A 115 8.05 -13.96 7.16
C HIS A 115 7.94 -12.47 7.44
N PRO A 116 8.91 -11.89 8.19
CA PRO A 116 8.93 -10.47 8.44
C PRO A 116 9.05 -9.67 7.12
N PRO A 117 8.46 -8.46 7.06
CA PRO A 117 8.62 -7.58 5.92
C PRO A 117 10.08 -7.28 5.60
N LYS A 118 10.45 -7.31 4.33
CA LYS A 118 11.82 -7.04 3.87
C LYS A 118 12.02 -5.55 3.63
N LEU A 119 13.04 -4.92 4.23
CA LEU A 119 13.39 -3.52 3.91
C LEU A 119 13.98 -3.46 2.49
N ILE A 120 13.41 -2.60 1.64
CA ILE A 120 13.79 -2.46 0.22
C ILE A 120 14.19 -1.05 -0.19
N GLY A 121 13.88 -0.06 0.64
CA GLY A 121 14.36 1.32 0.49
C GLY A 121 14.36 2.04 1.82
N TRP A 122 15.31 2.94 2.02
CA TRP A 122 15.42 3.74 3.23
C TRP A 122 16.09 5.09 2.96
N LYS A 123 15.74 6.06 3.79
CA LYS A 123 16.35 7.38 3.86
C LYS A 123 16.52 7.73 5.33
N ASP A 124 17.69 8.20 5.70
CA ASP A 124 17.97 8.73 7.03
C ASP A 124 18.42 10.20 6.93
N GLY A 125 17.66 11.11 7.53
CA GLY A 125 17.98 12.54 7.57
C GLY A 125 17.94 13.25 6.21
N GLY A 126 19.04 13.95 5.88
CA GLY A 126 19.14 14.75 4.66
C GLY A 126 19.61 13.98 3.43
N GLU A 127 19.84 12.67 3.56
CA GLU A 127 20.33 11.83 2.47
C GLU A 127 19.26 11.53 1.42
N ASP A 128 19.70 11.15 0.23
CA ASP A 128 18.82 10.66 -0.84
C ASP A 128 18.27 9.27 -0.48
N LEU A 129 17.16 8.88 -1.12
CA LEU A 129 16.56 7.57 -0.94
C LEU A 129 17.50 6.47 -1.45
N LEU A 130 18.01 5.65 -0.53
CA LEU A 130 18.78 4.45 -0.82
C LEU A 130 17.84 3.29 -1.09
N VAL A 131 18.11 2.53 -2.16
CA VAL A 131 17.25 1.43 -2.60
C VAL A 131 18.07 0.20 -2.92
N HIS A 132 17.51 -0.98 -2.63
CA HIS A 132 18.11 -2.21 -3.10
C HIS A 132 17.69 -2.45 -4.56
N PRO A 133 18.60 -2.39 -5.56
CA PRO A 133 18.21 -2.32 -6.99
C PRO A 133 17.32 -3.47 -7.45
N GLN A 134 17.59 -4.69 -6.96
CA GLN A 134 16.78 -5.87 -7.32
C GLN A 134 15.37 -5.83 -6.73
N HIS A 135 15.17 -5.18 -5.59
CA HIS A 135 13.88 -5.14 -4.91
C HIS A 135 13.08 -3.91 -5.29
N PHE A 136 13.74 -2.81 -5.65
CA PHE A 136 13.06 -1.59 -6.06
C PHE A 136 12.35 -1.72 -7.42
N LYS A 137 12.75 -2.67 -8.27
CA LYS A 137 12.01 -3.02 -9.51
C LYS A 137 10.52 -3.33 -9.27
N CYS A 138 10.14 -3.79 -8.07
CA CYS A 138 8.74 -3.98 -7.76
C CYS A 138 7.96 -2.65 -7.75
N MET A 139 8.58 -1.55 -7.33
CA MET A 139 7.97 -0.22 -7.32
C MET A 139 7.72 0.28 -8.73
N GLU A 140 8.68 0.10 -9.65
CA GLU A 140 8.50 0.44 -11.07
C GLU A 140 7.35 -0.36 -11.69
N ARG A 141 7.27 -1.67 -11.40
CA ARG A 141 6.16 -2.50 -11.86
C ARG A 141 4.82 -2.04 -11.31
N ILE A 142 4.75 -1.70 -10.02
CA ILE A 142 3.53 -1.24 -9.36
C ILE A 142 3.11 0.15 -9.88
N ALA A 143 4.07 1.04 -10.12
CA ALA A 143 3.84 2.35 -10.73
C ALA A 143 3.28 2.24 -12.17
N ASN A 144 3.50 1.12 -12.84
CA ASN A 144 3.07 0.85 -14.22
C ASN A 144 1.87 -0.12 -14.34
N LEU A 145 1.16 -0.39 -13.25
CA LEU A 145 -0.05 -1.23 -13.26
C LEU A 145 -1.08 -0.78 -14.29
N ASN A 146 -1.78 -1.76 -14.88
CA ASN A 146 -3.04 -1.51 -15.56
C ASN A 146 -4.17 -1.43 -14.53
N VAL A 147 -4.60 -0.21 -14.18
CA VAL A 147 -5.64 0.01 -13.16
C VAL A 147 -7.03 -0.43 -13.59
N GLU A 148 -7.23 -0.64 -14.90
CA GLU A 148 -8.48 -1.12 -15.50
C GLU A 148 -8.40 -2.63 -15.81
N ALA A 149 -7.38 -3.33 -15.29
CA ALA A 149 -7.27 -4.77 -15.44
C ALA A 149 -8.46 -5.49 -14.83
N ASN A 150 -9.09 -6.35 -15.63
CA ASN A 150 -10.18 -7.24 -15.22
C ASN A 150 -9.73 -8.69 -14.98
N CYS A 151 -8.46 -9.00 -15.27
CA CYS A 151 -7.87 -10.31 -15.04
C CYS A 151 -6.38 -10.20 -14.74
N ILE A 152 -5.83 -11.28 -14.17
CA ILE A 152 -4.42 -11.34 -13.75
C ILE A 152 -3.42 -11.22 -14.91
N TYR A 153 -3.81 -11.68 -16.10
CA TYR A 153 -2.98 -11.66 -17.30
C TYR A 153 -2.70 -10.23 -17.78
N ASN A 154 -3.64 -9.32 -17.58
CA ASN A 154 -3.56 -7.93 -18.04
C ASN A 154 -3.16 -6.95 -16.94
N LEU A 155 -2.76 -7.44 -15.76
CA LEU A 155 -2.45 -6.62 -14.59
C LEU A 155 -1.17 -5.78 -14.77
N TYR A 156 -0.16 -6.35 -15.42
CA TYR A 156 1.12 -5.70 -15.72
C TYR A 156 1.31 -5.60 -17.24
N LYS A 157 2.01 -4.56 -17.70
CA LYS A 157 2.26 -4.33 -19.13
C LYS A 157 3.37 -5.21 -19.72
N GLU A 158 4.35 -5.59 -18.91
CA GLU A 158 5.48 -6.45 -19.30
C GLU A 158 5.15 -7.93 -19.06
N SER A 159 5.94 -8.83 -19.67
CA SER A 159 5.82 -10.28 -19.46
C SER A 159 5.80 -10.59 -17.97
N ASN A 160 4.68 -11.18 -17.55
CA ASN A 160 4.31 -11.24 -16.16
C ASN A 160 5.09 -12.37 -15.47
N ILE A 161 5.99 -12.05 -14.53
CA ILE A 161 6.81 -13.05 -13.80
C ILE A 161 5.92 -14.15 -13.18
N ILE A 162 4.70 -13.78 -12.80
CA ILE A 162 3.75 -14.73 -12.24
C ILE A 162 3.23 -15.76 -13.27
N MET A 163 3.51 -15.60 -14.55
CA MET A 163 3.13 -16.53 -15.62
C MET A 163 4.35 -17.28 -16.18
N GLU A 164 5.55 -16.99 -15.70
CA GLU A 164 6.77 -17.68 -16.09
C GLU A 164 6.74 -19.15 -15.62
N PRO A 165 7.39 -20.07 -16.35
CA PRO A 165 7.62 -21.43 -15.87
C PRO A 165 8.32 -21.38 -14.49
N GLY A 166 7.87 -22.19 -13.53
CA GLY A 166 8.37 -22.15 -12.16
C GLY A 166 7.58 -21.24 -11.21
N SER A 167 6.58 -20.51 -11.71
CA SER A 167 5.71 -19.69 -10.87
C SER A 167 4.58 -20.50 -10.23
N ILE A 168 4.15 -20.09 -9.03
CA ILE A 168 3.02 -20.71 -8.30
C ILE A 168 1.74 -20.75 -9.16
N TRP A 169 1.54 -19.78 -10.05
CA TRP A 169 0.37 -19.80 -10.91
C TRP A 169 0.42 -20.93 -11.92
N GLN A 170 1.55 -21.17 -12.56
CA GLN A 170 1.68 -22.28 -13.50
C GLN A 170 1.70 -23.63 -12.78
N GLU A 171 2.44 -23.72 -11.67
CA GLU A 171 2.67 -24.99 -10.97
C GLU A 171 1.52 -25.45 -10.09
N MET A 172 0.70 -24.53 -9.58
CA MET A 172 -0.38 -24.87 -8.64
C MET A 172 -1.75 -24.34 -9.07
N ILE A 173 -1.86 -23.07 -9.47
CA ILE A 173 -3.18 -22.44 -9.68
C ILE A 173 -3.81 -22.84 -11.03
N LEU A 174 -2.99 -22.96 -12.07
CA LEU A 174 -3.38 -23.36 -13.43
C LEU A 174 -3.04 -24.82 -13.71
N ALA A 175 -2.47 -25.54 -12.74
CA ALA A 175 -2.14 -26.94 -12.87
C ALA A 175 -3.39 -27.78 -13.16
N PRO A 176 -3.34 -28.73 -14.11
CA PRO A 176 -4.47 -29.63 -14.38
C PRO A 176 -4.90 -30.46 -13.16
N SER A 177 -3.96 -30.76 -12.25
CA SER A 177 -4.21 -31.53 -11.02
C SER A 177 -5.00 -30.74 -9.97
N ARG A 178 -5.09 -29.41 -10.08
CA ARG A 178 -5.60 -28.54 -9.02
C ARG A 178 -6.95 -28.97 -8.47
N ILE A 179 -7.87 -29.42 -9.33
CA ILE A 179 -9.21 -29.82 -8.89
C ILE A 179 -9.12 -31.04 -7.95
N GLU A 180 -8.30 -32.02 -8.29
CA GLU A 180 -8.11 -33.20 -7.45
C GLU A 180 -7.36 -32.83 -6.17
N ASP A 181 -6.30 -32.01 -6.27
CA ASP A 181 -5.53 -31.52 -5.11
C ASP A 181 -6.44 -30.75 -4.11
N GLN A 182 -7.35 -29.91 -4.62
CA GLN A 182 -8.32 -29.19 -3.78
C GLN A 182 -9.35 -30.10 -3.14
N LYS A 183 -9.78 -31.15 -3.84
CA LYS A 183 -10.72 -32.14 -3.31
C LYS A 183 -10.06 -32.95 -2.20
N GLU A 184 -8.84 -33.44 -2.41
CA GLU A 184 -8.07 -34.15 -1.38
C GLU A 184 -7.85 -33.27 -0.15
N LEU A 185 -7.44 -32.02 -0.34
CA LEU A 185 -7.27 -31.07 0.76
C LEU A 185 -8.58 -30.85 1.53
N LYS A 186 -9.69 -30.70 0.83
CA LYS A 186 -11.01 -30.55 1.45
C LYS A 186 -11.38 -31.78 2.27
N GLU A 187 -11.23 -32.98 1.72
CA GLU A 187 -11.50 -34.24 2.43
C GLU A 187 -10.60 -34.40 3.67
N ALA A 188 -9.33 -33.98 3.59
CA ALA A 188 -8.41 -34.00 4.72
C ALA A 188 -8.82 -33.03 5.84
N ILE A 189 -9.23 -31.80 5.48
CA ILE A 189 -9.74 -30.80 6.43
C ILE A 189 -11.02 -31.31 7.10
N GLU A 190 -11.99 -31.79 6.32
CA GLU A 190 -13.26 -32.32 6.85
C GLU A 190 -13.01 -33.50 7.81
N LYS A 191 -12.06 -34.39 7.50
CA LYS A 191 -11.67 -35.46 8.43
C LYS A 191 -11.07 -34.92 9.72
N SER A 192 -10.19 -33.93 9.65
CA SER A 192 -9.54 -33.31 10.82
C SER A 192 -10.55 -32.61 11.72
N GLU A 193 -11.44 -31.79 11.15
CA GLU A 193 -12.45 -31.04 11.89
C GLU A 193 -13.47 -31.98 12.55
N ASN A 194 -13.84 -33.08 11.88
CA ASN A 194 -14.72 -34.10 12.45
C ASN A 194 -14.03 -34.95 13.53
N HIS A 195 -12.69 -35.10 13.49
CA HIS A 195 -11.93 -35.83 14.51
C HIS A 195 -11.80 -35.04 15.81
N GLU A 196 -11.63 -33.72 15.76
CA GLU A 196 -11.57 -32.86 16.95
C GLU A 196 -12.91 -32.80 17.70
N CYS A 197 -14.05 -32.90 16.99
CA CYS A 197 -15.38 -32.93 17.60
C CYS A 197 -15.60 -34.17 18.50
N LEU A 198 -14.98 -35.32 18.16
CA LEU A 198 -15.12 -36.58 18.91
C LEU A 198 -14.28 -36.63 20.19
N LEU A 199 -13.24 -35.80 20.31
CA LEU A 199 -12.37 -35.74 21.50
C LEU A 199 -12.81 -34.68 22.52
N SER A 200 -13.80 -33.85 22.19
CA SER A 200 -14.40 -32.86 23.09
C SER A 200 -15.65 -33.36 23.86
N GLU A 201 -16.07 -34.60 23.62
CA GLU A 201 -17.23 -35.23 24.27
C GLU A 201 -16.87 -36.30 25.33
N GLU A 202 -15.57 -36.51 25.63
CA GLU A 202 -15.06 -37.32 26.76
C GLU A 202 -14.53 -36.44 27.91
#